data_AF-A0A4S0JVR0-F1
#
_entry.id   AF-A0A4S0JVR0-F1
#
_cell.length_a   1.000
_cell.length_b   1.000
_cell.length_c   1.000
_cell.angle_alpha   90.00
_cell.angle_beta   90.00
_cell.angle_gamma   90.00
#
_symmetry.space_group_name_H-M   'P 1'
#
loop_
_entity.id
_entity.type
_entity.pdbx_description
1 polymer ?
#
loop_
_entity_poly.entity_id
_entity_poly.type
_entity_poly.pdbx_seq_one_letter_code
_entity_poly.pdbx_strand_id
1 'polypeptide(L)'
;NSPHVKLAIQLMIATGARSGAALQLTWDRVDFNRRMIQLRNPFDKAHRKGRATVPINDTLLAALQEAHKGSLTPYVIEWANDAVKSVKKGIKTAGAKIGRPDTS
;
A
#
# COMPACT_ATOMS: atom_id res chain seq x y z
N ASN A 1 15.34 0.33 -9.02
CA ASN A 1 14.03 -0.28 -8.68
C ASN A 1 13.52 0.36 -7.41
N SER A 2 12.24 0.72 -7.33
CA SER A 2 11.61 1.29 -6.12
C SER A 2 10.54 0.31 -5.59
N PRO A 3 10.90 -0.71 -4.79
CA PRO A 3 9.99 -1.79 -4.38
C PRO A 3 8.71 -1.28 -3.70
N HIS A 4 8.84 -0.25 -2.86
CA HIS A 4 7.71 0.40 -2.18
C HIS A 4 6.70 1.02 -3.14
N VAL A 5 7.14 1.57 -4.28
CA VAL A 5 6.22 2.12 -5.31
C VAL A 5 5.45 0.99 -5.98
N LYS A 6 6.13 -0.11 -6.33
CA LYS A 6 5.50 -1.29 -6.93
C LYS A 6 4.45 -1.88 -5.99
N LEU A 7 4.80 -2.10 -4.71
CA LEU A 7 3.89 -2.63 -3.71
C LEU A 7 2.69 -1.71 -3.50
N ALA A 8 2.90 -0.39 -3.42
CA ALA A 8 1.81 0.57 -3.28
C ALA A 8 0.83 0.52 -4.46
N ILE A 9 1.34 0.42 -5.69
CA ILE A 9 0.51 0.29 -6.89
C ILE A 9 -0.29 -1.02 -6.87
N GLN A 10 0.37 -2.15 -6.57
CA GLN A 10 -0.30 -3.46 -6.48
C GLN A 10 -1.40 -3.45 -5.42
N LEU A 11 -1.12 -2.88 -4.24
CA LEU A 11 -2.09 -2.74 -3.15
C LEU A 11 -3.28 -1.90 -3.59
N MET A 12 -3.06 -0.72 -4.17
CA MET A 12 -4.13 0.19 -4.60
C MET A 12 -5.00 -0.43 -5.70
N ILE A 13 -4.40 -1.10 -6.69
CA ILE A 13 -5.14 -1.77 -7.78
C ILE A 13 -5.98 -2.92 -7.23
N ALA A 14 -5.40 -3.78 -6.40
CA ALA A 14 -6.08 -4.97 -5.89
C ALA A 14 -7.21 -4.64 -4.90
N THR A 15 -7.09 -3.54 -4.15
CA THR A 15 -8.04 -3.21 -3.08
C THR A 15 -8.99 -2.06 -3.41
N GLY A 16 -8.74 -1.31 -4.49
CA GLY A 16 -9.44 -0.06 -4.78
C GLY A 16 -9.22 1.02 -3.70
N ALA A 17 -8.19 0.86 -2.84
CA ALA A 17 -7.93 1.78 -1.76
C ALA A 17 -7.52 3.16 -2.29
N ARG A 18 -8.09 4.21 -1.70
CA ARG A 18 -7.56 5.57 -1.87
C ARG A 18 -6.13 5.62 -1.34
N SER A 19 -5.27 6.42 -1.98
CA SER A 19 -3.85 6.54 -1.64
C SER A 19 -3.61 6.76 -0.14
N GLY A 20 -4.35 7.66 0.51
CA GLY A 20 -4.21 7.90 1.94
C GLY A 20 -4.54 6.68 2.82
N ALA A 21 -5.47 5.81 2.42
CA ALA A 21 -5.76 4.58 3.15
C ALA A 21 -4.70 3.51 2.93
N ALA A 22 -4.22 3.37 1.69
CA ALA A 22 -3.16 2.43 1.33
C ALA A 22 -1.83 2.76 2.03
N LEU A 23 -1.43 4.03 2.03
CA LEU A 23 -0.17 4.49 2.62
C LEU A 23 -0.18 4.47 4.15
N GLN A 24 -1.36 4.64 4.75
CA GLN A 24 -1.51 4.53 6.20
C GLN A 24 -1.73 3.08 6.65
N LEU A 25 -1.77 2.09 5.76
CA LEU A 25 -2.03 0.70 6.12
C LEU A 25 -0.86 0.14 6.93
N THR A 26 -1.18 -0.57 8.01
CA THR A 26 -0.24 -1.18 8.94
C THR A 26 -0.43 -2.69 8.97
N TRP A 27 0.64 -3.43 9.30
CA TRP A 27 0.65 -4.90 9.23
C TRP A 27 -0.36 -5.56 10.18
N ASP A 28 -0.70 -4.94 11.30
CA ASP A 28 -1.75 -5.42 12.24
C ASP A 28 -3.15 -5.48 11.59
N ARG A 29 -3.36 -4.79 10.48
CA ARG A 29 -4.61 -4.79 9.70
C ARG A 29 -4.56 -5.67 8.46
N VAL A 30 -3.51 -6.47 8.30
CA VAL A 30 -3.35 -7.45 7.22
C VAL A 30 -3.44 -8.85 7.83
N ASP A 31 -4.55 -9.53 7.61
CA ASP A 31 -4.75 -10.90 8.06
C ASP A 31 -4.36 -11.86 6.93
N PHE A 32 -3.15 -12.43 7.03
CA PHE A 32 -2.65 -13.40 6.06
C PHE A 32 -3.39 -14.75 6.12
N ASN A 33 -3.92 -15.13 7.28
CA ASN A 33 -4.63 -16.40 7.46
C ASN A 33 -6.00 -16.35 6.81
N ARG A 34 -6.74 -15.26 7.06
CA ARG A 34 -8.08 -15.03 6.47
C ARG A 34 -8.00 -14.40 5.08
N ARG A 35 -6.81 -13.99 4.65
CA ARG A 35 -6.55 -13.26 3.40
C ARG A 35 -7.42 -12.00 3.30
N MET A 36 -7.41 -11.18 4.36
CA MET A 36 -8.22 -9.95 4.45
C MET A 36 -7.35 -8.74 4.80
N ILE A 37 -7.68 -7.58 4.22
CA ILE A 37 -7.09 -6.28 4.59
C ILE A 37 -8.17 -5.38 5.14
N GLN A 38 -7.93 -4.79 6.31
CA GLN A 38 -8.78 -3.77 6.89
C GLN A 38 -8.25 -2.36 6.58
N LEU A 39 -8.79 -1.72 5.53
CA LEU A 39 -8.36 -0.39 5.11
C LEU A 39 -8.81 0.73 6.07
N ARG A 40 -9.85 0.45 6.86
CA ARG A 40 -10.28 1.34 7.94
C ARG A 40 -9.29 1.26 9.09
N ASN A 41 -8.87 2.41 9.60
CA ASN A 41 -8.17 2.44 10.89
C ASN A 41 -9.24 2.33 12.01
N PRO A 42 -9.20 1.28 12.86
CA PRO A 42 -10.19 1.07 13.91
C PRO A 42 -10.16 2.15 15.00
N PHE A 43 -9.01 2.81 15.20
CA PHE A 43 -8.83 3.87 16.21
C PHE A 43 -9.28 5.26 15.72
N ASP A 44 -9.63 5.38 14.44
CA ASP A 44 -10.05 6.63 13.84
C ASP A 44 -11.53 6.88 14.14
N LYS A 45 -11.79 7.81 15.07
CA LYS A 45 -13.14 8.18 15.51
C LYS A 45 -13.93 8.95 14.43
N ALA A 46 -13.24 9.49 13.44
CA ALA A 46 -13.88 10.17 12.31
C ALA A 46 -14.61 9.16 11.41
N HIS A 47 -15.85 9.47 11.04
CA HIS A 47 -16.60 8.75 10.01
C HIS A 47 -15.98 9.00 8.63
N ARG A 48 -14.80 8.42 8.38
CA ARG A 48 -14.20 8.40 7.05
C ARG A 48 -15.05 7.48 6.17
N LYS A 49 -15.81 8.08 5.26
CA LYS A 49 -16.72 7.43 4.31
C LYS A 49 -16.12 6.14 3.73
N GLY A 50 -16.72 4.99 4.05
CA GLY A 50 -16.64 3.74 3.29
C GLY A 50 -15.25 3.12 3.06
N ARG A 51 -14.37 3.06 4.07
CA ARG A 51 -13.17 2.19 3.96
C ARG A 51 -13.57 0.74 4.30
N ALA A 52 -13.55 -0.13 3.30
CA ALA A 52 -13.98 -1.52 3.42
C ALA A 52 -12.87 -2.43 3.97
N THR A 53 -13.29 -3.59 4.48
CA THR A 53 -12.41 -4.76 4.57
C THR A 53 -12.48 -5.49 3.24
N VAL A 54 -11.33 -5.79 2.64
CA VAL A 54 -11.22 -6.32 1.28
C VAL A 54 -10.44 -7.64 1.28
N PRO A 55 -10.78 -8.61 0.42
CA PRO A 55 -10.01 -9.84 0.27
C PRO A 55 -8.66 -9.59 -0.44
N ILE A 56 -7.69 -10.46 -0.16
CA ILE A 56 -6.36 -10.46 -0.78
C ILE A 56 -6.34 -11.50 -1.92
N ASN A 57 -6.01 -11.06 -3.14
CA ASN A 57 -5.77 -11.97 -4.26
C ASN A 57 -4.37 -12.60 -4.19
N ASP A 58 -4.13 -13.70 -4.91
CA ASP A 58 -2.87 -14.45 -4.79
C ASP A 58 -1.63 -13.62 -5.15
N THR A 59 -1.73 -12.74 -6.15
CA THR A 59 -0.63 -11.84 -6.55
C THR A 59 -0.28 -10.85 -5.46
N LEU A 60 -1.29 -10.24 -4.83
CA LEU A 60 -1.09 -9.30 -3.72
C LEU A 60 -0.58 -10.05 -2.48
N LEU A 61 -1.08 -11.26 -2.23
CA LEU A 61 -0.64 -12.08 -1.11
C LEU A 61 0.86 -12.36 -1.16
N ALA A 62 1.36 -12.80 -2.33
CA ALA A 62 2.78 -13.06 -2.52
C ALA A 62 3.62 -11.79 -2.31
N ALA A 63 3.18 -10.65 -2.86
CA ALA A 63 3.87 -9.37 -2.70
C ALA A 63 3.88 -8.87 -1.24
N LEU A 64 2.77 -9.05 -0.51
CA LEU A 64 2.68 -8.67 0.90
C LEU A 64 3.53 -9.57 1.78
N GLN A 65 3.57 -10.88 1.52
CA GLN A 65 4.42 -11.81 2.26
C GLN A 65 5.91 -11.51 2.05
N GLU A 66 6.31 -11.21 0.81
CA GLU A 66 7.69 -10.79 0.51
C GLU A 66 8.05 -9.50 1.25
N ALA A 67 7.17 -8.50 1.21
CA ALA A 67 7.37 -7.22 1.89
C ALA A 67 7.40 -7.35 3.43
N HIS A 68 6.52 -8.18 4.01
CA HIS A 68 6.44 -8.40 5.46
C HIS A 68 7.71 -9.07 6.03
N LYS A 69 8.36 -9.95 5.26
CA LYS A 69 9.62 -10.59 5.68
C LYS A 69 10.76 -9.58 5.88
N GLY A 70 10.73 -8.47 5.15
CA GLY A 70 11.75 -7.42 5.19
C GLY A 70 11.30 -6.12 5.85
N SER A 71 10.11 -6.07 6.45
CA SER A 71 9.56 -4.83 6.99
C SER A 71 10.31 -4.39 8.25
N LEU A 72 10.69 -3.12 8.29
CA LEU A 72 11.39 -2.48 9.41
C LEU A 72 10.46 -1.55 10.22
N THR A 73 9.27 -1.27 9.70
CA THR A 73 8.27 -0.41 10.31
C THR A 73 6.91 -1.10 10.42
N PRO A 74 5.97 -0.56 11.22
CA PRO A 74 4.59 -1.08 11.27
C PRO A 74 3.79 -0.90 9.98
N TYR A 75 4.28 -0.10 9.02
CA TYR A 75 3.55 0.25 7.81
C TYR A 75 3.82 -0.76 6.68
N VAL A 76 2.76 -1.08 5.93
CA VAL A 76 2.86 -1.97 4.76
C VAL A 76 3.69 -1.33 3.65
N ILE A 77 3.54 -0.01 3.47
CA ILE A 77 4.30 0.77 2.49
C ILE A 77 5.32 1.63 3.24
N GLU A 78 6.57 1.17 3.26
CA GLU A 78 7.69 1.84 3.91
C GLU A 78 8.85 2.13 2.94
N TRP A 79 9.64 3.13 3.27
CA TRP A 79 10.89 3.44 2.58
C TRP A 79 11.85 4.16 3.53
N ALA A 80 13.12 3.76 3.53
CA ALA A 80 14.15 4.37 4.37
C ALA A 80 13.78 4.42 5.86
N ASN A 81 13.23 3.31 6.39
CA ASN A 81 12.79 3.15 7.79
C ASN A 81 11.67 4.10 8.23
N ASP A 82 10.90 4.66 7.28
CA ASP A 82 9.75 5.51 7.58
C ASP A 82 8.57 5.19 6.66
N ALA A 83 7.38 5.63 7.08
CA ALA A 83 6.15 5.49 6.32
C ALA A 83 6.17 6.37 5.07
N VAL A 84 5.71 5.83 3.94
CA VAL A 84 5.61 6.61 2.70
C VAL A 84 4.40 7.54 2.76
N LYS A 85 4.64 8.85 2.81
CA LYS A 85 3.57 9.87 2.82
C LYS A 85 2.95 10.13 1.44
N SER A 86 3.69 9.85 0.37
CA SER A 86 3.25 10.06 -1.01
C SER A 86 4.04 9.21 -2.00
N VAL A 87 3.35 8.61 -2.96
CA VAL A 87 3.95 7.82 -4.05
C VAL A 87 4.06 8.60 -5.37
N LYS A 88 3.54 9.83 -5.43
CA LYS A 88 3.48 10.65 -6.66
C LYS A 88 4.86 10.85 -7.29
N LYS A 89 5.86 11.19 -6.47
CA LYS A 89 7.25 11.38 -6.91
C LYS A 89 7.82 10.09 -7.52
N GLY A 90 7.53 8.95 -6.91
CA GLY A 90 7.95 7.64 -7.40
C GLY A 90 7.34 7.33 -8.76
N ILE A 91 6.03 7.57 -8.92
CA ILE A 91 5.31 7.37 -10.18
C ILE A 91 5.84 8.31 -11.27
N LYS A 92 5.96 9.61 -10.99
CA LYS A 92 6.51 10.59 -11.94
C LYS A 92 7.92 10.22 -12.41
N THR A 93 8.76 9.74 -11.50
CA THR A 93 10.12 9.30 -11.83
C THR A 93 10.11 8.04 -12.69
N ALA A 94 9.20 7.10 -12.42
CA ALA A 94 9.01 5.91 -13.25
C ALA A 94 8.49 6.27 -14.65
N GLY A 95 7.51 7.16 -14.74
CA GLY A 95 6.98 7.68 -16.00
C GLY A 95 8.06 8.36 -16.85
N ALA A 96 8.86 9.26 -16.27
CA ALA A 96 9.96 9.91 -16.97
C ALA A 96 10.95 8.89 -17.57
N LYS A 97 11.24 7.78 -16.87
CA LYS A 97 12.14 6.73 -17.36
C LYS A 97 11.61 5.97 -18.58
N ILE A 98 10.29 5.90 -18.74
CA ILE A 98 9.64 5.24 -19.89
C ILE A 98 9.17 6.24 -20.96
N GLY A 99 9.62 7.50 -20.89
CA GLY A 99 9.20 8.54 -21.83
C GLY A 99 7.77 9.05 -21.62
N ARG A 100 7.20 8.87 -20.42
CA ARG A 100 5.87 9.33 -20.00
C ARG A 100 5.98 10.37 -18.86
N PRO A 101 6.47 11.60 -19.13
CA PRO A 101 6.65 12.62 -18.09
C PRO A 101 5.34 13.20 -17.55
N ASP A 102 4.21 12.91 -18.20
CA ASP A 102 2.85 13.34 -17.89
C ASP A 102 2.23 12.62 -16.67
N THR A 103 2.79 11.49 -16.24
CA THR A 103 2.29 10.73 -15.09
C THR A 103 2.39 11.50 -13.76
N SER A 104 1.34 11.49 -12.95
CA SER A 104 1.22 12.23 -11.67
C SER A 104 0.66 11.38 -10.52
#